data_AF-K8E3T3-F1
#
_entry.id   AF-K8E3T3-F1
#
_cell.length_a   1.000
_cell.length_b   1.000
_cell.length_c   1.000
_cell.angle_alpha   90.00
_cell.angle_beta   90.00
_cell.angle_gamma   90.00
#
_symmetry.space_group_name_H-M   'P 1'
#
loop_
_entity.id
_entity.type
_entity.pdbx_description
1 polymer ?
#
loop_
_entity_poly.entity_id
_entity_poly.type
_entity_poly.pdbx_seq_one_letter_code
_entity_poly.pdbx_strand_id
1 'polypeptide(L)'
;MGKKEKNTSIAQNKLIPALKAEGISYLNGVFISHGHVDHMGALAELSESIPIKEISYATGSETKPAFRKALKKLKKAGTRLNSLLAPEEWSISSDIKLKALYPSEVGQGDNRDSLTLYAEIGQISWLFTGDLDSEGELKLLQKYPKAKVNVLKVGHHGSSTSSSSIFLKTIDAKVGLISAGLDNQFQHPRPETISRLKEQNMIIFRTDLDGAIYYTEPLTGQGSFKRIMEK
;
A
#
# COMPACT_ATOMS: atom_id res chain seq x y z
N MET A 1 21.36 -35.57 -7.00
CA MET A 1 21.66 -34.13 -6.81
C MET A 1 20.40 -33.32 -7.14
N GLY A 2 19.60 -33.00 -6.12
CA GLY A 2 18.41 -32.17 -6.29
C GLY A 2 18.83 -30.73 -6.62
N LYS A 3 18.37 -30.20 -7.75
CA LYS A 3 18.46 -28.75 -8.03
C LYS A 3 17.73 -28.05 -6.90
N LYS A 4 18.46 -27.29 -6.06
CA LYS A 4 17.86 -26.28 -5.18
C LYS A 4 17.03 -25.37 -6.08
N GLU A 5 15.70 -25.43 -5.98
CA GLU A 5 14.85 -24.37 -6.50
C GLU A 5 15.41 -23.06 -5.95
N LYS A 6 15.79 -22.14 -6.85
CA LYS A 6 16.18 -20.81 -6.43
C LYS A 6 14.94 -20.19 -5.79
N ASN A 7 14.90 -20.20 -4.47
CA ASN A 7 13.90 -19.52 -3.66
C ASN A 7 14.06 -18.02 -3.97
N THR A 8 13.34 -17.57 -4.99
CA THR A 8 13.50 -16.25 -5.60
C THR A 8 12.48 -15.33 -4.95
N SER A 9 12.95 -14.20 -4.43
CA SER A 9 12.13 -13.29 -3.65
C SER A 9 11.11 -12.54 -4.52
N ILE A 10 10.10 -11.95 -3.86
CA ILE A 10 9.15 -11.04 -4.51
C ILE A 10 9.86 -9.87 -5.21
N ALA A 11 11.01 -9.42 -4.66
CA ALA A 11 11.81 -8.37 -5.29
C ALA A 11 12.32 -8.81 -6.68
N GLN A 12 12.96 -9.98 -6.78
CA GLN A 12 13.58 -10.45 -8.03
C GLN A 12 12.56 -10.90 -9.08
N ASN A 13 11.48 -11.53 -8.64
CA ASN A 13 10.52 -12.13 -9.56
C ASN A 13 9.45 -11.17 -10.04
N LYS A 14 9.10 -10.17 -9.23
CA LYS A 14 7.95 -9.29 -9.52
C LYS A 14 8.35 -7.82 -9.59
N LEU A 15 8.86 -7.26 -8.49
CA LEU A 15 9.06 -5.81 -8.40
C LEU A 15 10.15 -5.30 -9.34
N ILE A 16 11.35 -5.90 -9.33
CA ILE A 16 12.47 -5.45 -10.16
C ILE A 16 12.14 -5.61 -11.66
N PRO A 17 11.62 -6.76 -12.16
CA PRO A 17 11.21 -6.88 -13.55
C PRO A 17 10.12 -5.89 -13.93
N ALA A 18 9.07 -5.74 -13.13
CA ALA A 18 7.97 -4.81 -13.42
C ALA A 18 8.46 -3.36 -13.51
N LEU A 19 9.22 -2.89 -12.52
CA LEU A 19 9.76 -1.52 -12.53
C LEU A 19 10.71 -1.29 -13.71
N LYS A 20 11.58 -2.26 -14.04
CA LYS A 20 12.48 -2.15 -15.20
C LYS A 20 11.74 -2.17 -16.53
N ALA A 21 10.65 -2.94 -16.65
CA ALA A 21 9.80 -2.95 -17.83
C ALA A 21 9.14 -1.58 -18.08
N GLU A 22 8.82 -0.84 -17.01
CA GLU A 22 8.36 0.55 -17.06
C GLU A 22 9.50 1.58 -17.27
N GLY A 23 10.74 1.13 -17.44
CA GLY A 23 11.91 2.01 -17.58
C GLY A 23 12.33 2.71 -16.29
N ILE A 24 11.83 2.28 -15.13
CA ILE A 24 12.13 2.89 -13.84
C ILE A 24 13.50 2.40 -13.35
N SER A 25 14.46 3.32 -13.30
CA SER A 25 15.83 3.07 -12.84
C SER A 25 16.10 3.55 -11.42
N TYR A 26 15.22 4.36 -10.83
CA TYR A 26 15.32 4.86 -9.45
C TYR A 26 13.94 5.20 -8.89
N LEU A 27 13.80 5.19 -7.55
CA LEU A 27 12.58 5.56 -6.84
C LEU A 27 12.79 6.84 -6.03
N ASN A 28 11.97 7.86 -6.30
CA ASN A 28 11.99 9.12 -5.54
C ASN A 28 11.54 8.94 -4.08
N GLY A 29 10.57 8.07 -3.84
CA GLY A 29 9.98 7.82 -2.54
C GLY A 29 9.34 6.44 -2.48
N VAL A 30 9.45 5.79 -1.32
CA VAL A 30 8.75 4.54 -1.01
C VAL A 30 8.06 4.68 0.34
N PHE A 31 6.77 4.35 0.39
CA PHE A 31 5.95 4.42 1.59
C PHE A 31 5.71 3.03 2.16
N ILE A 32 5.97 2.85 3.44
CA ILE A 32 5.79 1.58 4.15
C ILE A 32 4.70 1.74 5.22
N SER A 33 3.65 0.94 5.07
CA SER A 33 2.51 0.88 5.99
C SER A 33 2.96 0.49 7.40
N HIS A 34 3.58 -0.67 7.55
CA HIS A 34 4.03 -1.21 8.83
C HIS A 34 5.18 -2.22 8.63
N GLY A 35 5.67 -2.82 9.71
CA GLY A 35 6.91 -3.60 9.73
C GLY A 35 6.79 -5.09 9.36
N HIS A 36 5.65 -5.58 8.87
CA HIS A 36 5.50 -6.99 8.47
C HIS A 36 6.16 -7.27 7.12
N VAL A 37 6.58 -8.52 6.94
CA VAL A 37 7.46 -8.94 5.83
C VAL A 37 6.80 -8.80 4.46
N ASP A 38 5.50 -8.98 4.38
CA ASP A 38 4.68 -8.80 3.18
C ASP A 38 4.52 -7.32 2.76
N HIS A 39 4.85 -6.36 3.64
CA HIS A 39 4.84 -4.92 3.33
C HIS A 39 6.25 -4.34 3.13
N MET A 40 7.24 -4.77 3.91
CA MET A 40 8.60 -4.20 3.88
C MET A 40 9.69 -5.18 3.43
N GLY A 41 9.38 -6.47 3.30
CA GLY A 41 10.39 -7.54 3.16
C GLY A 41 11.22 -7.46 1.89
N ALA A 42 10.70 -6.84 0.83
CA ALA A 42 11.42 -6.67 -0.43
C ALA A 42 12.40 -5.49 -0.44
N LEU A 43 12.34 -4.57 0.52
CA LEU A 43 13.02 -3.27 0.43
C LEU A 43 14.53 -3.36 0.27
N ALA A 44 15.17 -4.18 1.11
CA ALA A 44 16.62 -4.27 1.13
C ALA A 44 17.14 -4.79 -0.22
N GLU A 45 16.50 -5.83 -0.76
CA GLU A 45 16.89 -6.42 -2.04
C GLU A 45 16.52 -5.55 -3.24
N LEU A 46 15.33 -4.94 -3.22
CA LEU A 46 14.92 -3.96 -4.24
C LEU A 46 15.95 -2.84 -4.36
N SER A 47 16.40 -2.29 -3.22
CA SER A 47 17.36 -1.18 -3.18
C SER A 47 18.75 -1.51 -3.71
N GLU A 48 19.12 -2.78 -3.79
CA GLU A 48 20.38 -3.23 -4.40
C GLU A 48 20.34 -3.13 -5.93
N SER A 49 19.15 -3.13 -6.55
CA SER A 49 18.96 -3.05 -8.00
C SER A 49 18.35 -1.72 -8.48
N ILE A 50 17.49 -1.10 -7.68
CA ILE A 50 16.79 0.15 -8.00
C ILE A 50 16.99 1.10 -6.81
N PRO A 51 17.90 2.10 -6.92
CA PRO A 51 18.18 3.02 -5.82
C PRO A 51 16.94 3.76 -5.33
N ILE A 52 16.83 3.93 -4.01
CA ILE A 52 15.72 4.63 -3.34
C ILE A 52 16.25 5.90 -2.69
N LYS A 53 15.71 7.05 -3.08
CA LYS A 53 16.10 8.35 -2.54
C LYS A 53 15.59 8.55 -1.11
N GLU A 54 14.34 8.16 -0.86
CA GLU A 54 13.67 8.36 0.42
C GLU A 54 12.71 7.22 0.74
N ILE A 55 12.66 6.83 2.01
CA ILE A 55 11.64 5.92 2.53
C ILE A 55 10.91 6.62 3.65
N SER A 56 9.58 6.62 3.56
CA SER A 56 8.68 7.11 4.61
C SER A 56 7.91 5.94 5.22
N TYR A 57 7.80 5.87 6.54
CA TYR A 57 7.18 4.73 7.23
C TYR A 57 6.45 5.15 8.50
N ALA A 58 5.47 4.36 8.97
CA ALA A 58 4.80 4.60 10.25
C ALA A 58 5.80 4.52 11.40
N THR A 59 5.85 5.56 12.23
CA THR A 59 6.72 5.61 13.41
C THR A 59 6.43 4.47 14.37
N GLY A 60 7.47 3.72 14.74
CA GLY A 60 7.36 2.47 15.51
C GLY A 60 7.56 1.23 14.66
N SER A 61 7.42 1.32 13.33
CA SER A 61 7.69 0.18 12.42
C SER A 61 9.14 -0.32 12.53
N GLU A 62 10.08 0.60 12.73
CA GLU A 62 11.51 0.33 12.90
C GLU A 62 11.87 -0.47 14.16
N THR A 63 10.90 -0.70 15.06
CA THR A 63 11.07 -1.63 16.19
C THR A 63 11.17 -3.09 15.72
N LYS A 64 10.55 -3.43 14.58
CA LYS A 64 10.63 -4.77 14.00
C LYS A 64 12.08 -5.08 13.57
N PRO A 65 12.70 -6.18 14.06
CA PRO A 65 14.12 -6.44 13.82
C PRO A 65 14.53 -6.50 12.34
N ALA A 66 13.68 -7.10 11.49
CA ALA A 66 13.93 -7.22 10.06
C ALA A 66 13.88 -5.85 9.37
N PHE A 67 12.88 -5.01 9.68
CA PHE A 67 12.78 -3.68 9.11
C PHE A 67 13.93 -2.77 9.58
N ARG A 68 14.27 -2.80 10.88
CA ARG A 68 15.44 -2.10 11.42
C ARG A 68 16.74 -2.45 10.69
N LYS A 69 16.93 -3.74 10.36
CA LYS A 69 18.09 -4.20 9.60
C LYS A 69 18.08 -3.64 8.17
N ALA A 70 16.92 -3.60 7.52
CA ALA A 70 16.77 -3.00 6.19
C ALA A 70 17.09 -1.49 6.23
N LEU A 71 16.49 -0.74 7.17
CA LEU A 71 16.73 0.70 7.34
C LEU A 71 18.21 1.03 7.55
N LYS A 72 18.93 0.22 8.33
CA LYS A 72 20.39 0.38 8.51
C LYS A 72 21.16 0.25 7.19
N LYS A 73 20.79 -0.71 6.32
CA LYS A 73 21.41 -0.87 5.00
C LYS A 73 21.11 0.33 4.09
N LEU A 74 19.84 0.72 4.02
CA LEU A 74 19.34 1.84 3.20
C LEU A 74 20.00 3.16 3.61
N LYS A 75 20.08 3.44 4.92
CA LYS A 75 20.77 4.63 5.44
C LYS A 75 22.25 4.66 5.03
N LYS A 76 22.94 3.52 5.07
CA LYS A 76 24.33 3.42 4.61
C LYS A 76 24.48 3.65 3.10
N ALA A 77 23.45 3.32 2.32
CA ALA A 77 23.40 3.57 0.88
C ALA A 77 22.97 5.01 0.52
N GLY A 78 22.74 5.88 1.53
CA GLY A 78 22.38 7.28 1.31
C GLY A 78 20.87 7.55 1.20
N THR A 79 20.02 6.54 1.41
CA THR A 79 18.56 6.73 1.44
C THR A 79 18.17 7.55 2.66
N ARG A 80 17.35 8.59 2.45
CA ARG A 80 16.75 9.36 3.55
C ARG A 80 15.64 8.55 4.21
N LEU A 81 15.61 8.58 5.53
CA LEU A 81 14.61 7.88 6.32
C LEU A 81 13.69 8.93 6.95
N ASN A 82 12.39 8.85 6.65
CA ASN A 82 11.37 9.71 7.22
C ASN A 82 10.38 8.87 8.04
N SER A 83 10.28 9.15 9.34
CA SER A 83 9.36 8.47 10.24
C SER A 83 8.14 9.35 10.41
N LEU A 84 6.96 8.84 10.04
CA LEU A 84 5.72 9.61 9.96
C LEU A 84 4.81 9.33 11.15
N LEU A 85 4.19 10.39 11.66
CA LEU A 85 3.00 10.36 12.51
C LEU A 85 1.94 11.28 11.90
N ALA A 86 0.67 10.98 12.15
CA ALA A 86 -0.44 11.78 11.70
C ALA A 86 -0.81 12.88 12.72
N PRO A 87 -1.22 14.07 12.26
CA PRO A 87 -1.32 14.47 10.87
C PRO A 87 0.03 14.96 10.31
N GLU A 88 0.33 14.59 9.07
CA GLU A 88 1.42 15.19 8.30
C GLU A 88 0.98 15.35 6.86
N GLU A 89 1.31 16.47 6.22
CA GLU A 89 0.92 16.80 4.86
C GLU A 89 2.13 17.27 4.07
N TRP A 90 2.26 16.78 2.84
CA TRP A 90 3.33 17.19 1.94
C TRP A 90 2.89 17.01 0.48
N SER A 91 3.68 17.56 -0.44
CA SER A 91 3.45 17.42 -1.88
C SER A 91 4.68 16.77 -2.52
N ILE A 92 4.45 15.76 -3.35
CA ILE A 92 5.51 15.17 -4.19
C ILE A 92 5.71 16.06 -5.44
N SER A 93 4.62 16.61 -5.98
CA SER A 93 4.58 17.56 -7.09
C SER A 93 3.35 18.48 -6.95
N SER A 94 3.12 19.38 -7.90
CA SER A 94 1.88 20.17 -7.99
C SER A 94 0.61 19.31 -8.04
N ASP A 95 0.71 18.12 -8.63
CA ASP A 95 -0.44 17.25 -8.94
C ASP A 95 -0.54 16.05 -8.00
N ILE A 96 0.43 15.88 -7.09
CA ILE A 96 0.45 14.77 -6.14
C ILE A 96 0.64 15.32 -4.73
N LYS A 97 -0.46 15.35 -3.97
CA LYS A 97 -0.48 15.76 -2.56
C LYS A 97 -0.76 14.54 -1.69
N LEU A 98 -0.08 14.46 -0.56
CA LEU A 98 -0.17 13.36 0.38
C LEU A 98 -0.47 13.86 1.78
N LYS A 99 -1.24 13.06 2.51
CA LYS A 99 -1.56 13.28 3.91
C LYS A 99 -1.50 11.96 4.68
N ALA A 100 -0.67 11.91 5.72
CA ALA A 100 -0.73 10.86 6.72
C ALA A 100 -1.94 11.10 7.63
N LEU A 101 -2.89 10.17 7.62
CA LEU A 101 -4.11 10.21 8.45
C LEU A 101 -3.96 9.40 9.74
N TYR A 102 -3.09 8.39 9.74
CA TYR A 102 -2.86 7.48 10.86
C TYR A 102 -1.47 6.81 10.71
N PRO A 103 -0.77 6.38 11.79
CA PRO A 103 -1.13 6.52 13.22
C PRO A 103 -0.81 7.90 13.79
N SER A 104 -1.53 8.34 14.82
CA SER A 104 -1.27 9.59 15.54
C SER A 104 -0.29 9.47 16.70
N GLU A 105 0.10 8.23 17.04
CA GLU A 105 0.99 7.91 18.14
C GLU A 105 2.00 6.84 17.69
N VAL A 106 3.10 6.70 18.43
CA VAL A 106 4.14 5.70 18.13
C VAL A 106 3.58 4.29 18.31
N GLY A 107 3.67 3.49 17.25
CA GLY A 107 3.18 2.11 17.22
C GLY A 107 4.23 1.05 17.55
N GLN A 108 3.97 -0.19 17.13
CA GLN A 108 4.83 -1.38 17.32
C GLN A 108 5.21 -2.05 16.00
N GLY A 109 4.86 -1.44 14.87
CA GLY A 109 5.06 -1.93 13.51
C GLY A 109 4.10 -3.03 13.08
N ASP A 110 2.88 -3.06 13.61
CA ASP A 110 1.84 -4.04 13.30
C ASP A 110 0.69 -3.44 12.48
N ASN A 111 -0.29 -4.27 12.14
CA ASN A 111 -1.44 -3.89 11.32
C ASN A 111 -2.19 -2.66 11.89
N ARG A 112 -2.39 -2.64 13.21
CA ARG A 112 -3.14 -1.61 13.96
C ARG A 112 -2.51 -0.23 13.97
N ASP A 113 -1.26 -0.12 13.54
CA ASP A 113 -0.48 1.11 13.43
C ASP A 113 0.02 1.34 11.99
N SER A 114 -0.65 0.72 11.02
CA SER A 114 -0.41 0.94 9.59
C SER A 114 -0.51 2.42 9.22
N LEU A 115 0.53 2.94 8.56
CA LEU A 115 0.51 4.24 7.90
C LEU A 115 -0.67 4.27 6.93
N THR A 116 -1.65 5.11 7.23
CA THR A 116 -2.79 5.36 6.34
C THR A 116 -2.57 6.67 5.62
N LEU A 117 -2.48 6.59 4.29
CA LEU A 117 -2.25 7.74 3.42
C LEU A 117 -3.51 8.09 2.65
N TYR A 118 -3.90 9.35 2.73
CA TYR A 118 -4.75 9.98 1.75
C TYR A 118 -3.87 10.62 0.68
N ALA A 119 -4.21 10.41 -0.59
CA ALA A 119 -3.50 11.00 -1.71
C ALA A 119 -4.47 11.68 -2.67
N GLU A 120 -4.12 12.87 -3.13
CA GLU A 120 -4.72 13.49 -4.30
C GLU A 120 -3.74 13.32 -5.44
N ILE A 121 -4.14 12.58 -6.46
CA ILE A 121 -3.37 12.35 -7.68
C ILE A 121 -4.20 12.93 -8.82
N GLY A 122 -3.78 14.08 -9.34
CA GLY A 122 -4.62 14.90 -10.20
C GLY A 122 -5.90 15.32 -9.46
N GLN A 123 -7.06 14.98 -10.00
CA GLN A 123 -8.37 15.26 -9.40
C GLN A 123 -8.97 14.07 -8.64
N ILE A 124 -8.23 12.95 -8.53
CA ILE A 124 -8.72 11.72 -7.93
C ILE A 124 -8.12 11.54 -6.55
N SER A 125 -8.99 11.30 -5.58
CA SER A 125 -8.63 11.02 -4.19
C SER A 125 -8.50 9.52 -3.94
N TRP A 126 -7.44 9.15 -3.24
CA TRP A 126 -7.06 7.77 -2.95
C TRP A 126 -6.89 7.58 -1.44
N LEU A 127 -7.24 6.39 -0.95
CA LEU A 127 -6.97 5.98 0.42
C LEU A 127 -6.18 4.67 0.41
N PHE A 128 -4.99 4.71 1.00
CA PHE A 128 -4.13 3.55 1.23
C PHE A 128 -4.08 3.28 2.72
N THR A 129 -4.78 2.24 3.19
CA THR A 129 -4.94 1.97 4.63
C THR A 129 -3.89 1.02 5.21
N GLY A 130 -2.98 0.50 4.37
CA GLY A 130 -2.15 -0.63 4.77
C GLY A 130 -3.03 -1.80 5.22
N ASP A 131 -2.80 -2.26 6.45
CA ASP A 131 -3.54 -3.35 7.06
C ASP A 131 -4.35 -2.90 8.28
N LEU A 132 -4.69 -1.61 8.34
CA LEU A 132 -5.47 -1.05 9.43
C LEU A 132 -6.76 -1.85 9.64
N ASP A 133 -7.01 -2.25 10.88
CA ASP A 133 -8.20 -3.01 11.26
C ASP A 133 -9.42 -2.10 11.46
N SER A 134 -10.57 -2.72 11.67
CA SER A 134 -11.84 -2.00 11.86
C SER A 134 -11.83 -1.03 13.06
N GLU A 135 -11.02 -1.30 14.09
CA GLU A 135 -10.88 -0.39 15.23
C GLU A 135 -10.12 0.87 14.82
N GLY A 136 -9.00 0.70 14.10
CA GLY A 136 -8.26 1.81 13.51
C GLY A 136 -9.08 2.61 12.50
N GLU A 137 -9.89 1.94 11.68
CA GLU A 137 -10.83 2.59 10.75
C GLU A 137 -11.84 3.48 11.48
N LEU A 138 -12.40 3.00 12.60
CA LEU A 138 -13.31 3.79 13.42
C LEU A 138 -12.62 5.03 14.00
N LYS A 139 -11.39 4.90 14.50
CA LYS A 139 -10.59 6.05 14.99
C LYS A 139 -10.35 7.07 13.88
N LEU A 140 -10.06 6.59 12.66
CA LEU A 140 -9.91 7.45 11.48
C LEU A 140 -11.22 8.20 11.19
N LEU A 141 -12.36 7.51 11.20
CA LEU A 141 -13.67 8.15 10.99
C LEU A 141 -14.04 9.15 12.09
N GLN A 142 -13.68 8.91 13.34
CA GLN A 142 -13.91 9.87 14.42
C GLN A 142 -13.17 11.20 14.16
N LYS A 143 -11.95 11.11 13.64
CA LYS A 143 -11.13 12.29 13.29
C LYS A 143 -11.56 12.93 11.96
N TYR A 144 -12.02 12.11 11.01
CA TYR A 144 -12.42 12.53 9.66
C TYR A 144 -13.82 12.00 9.29
N PRO A 145 -14.90 12.47 9.97
CA PRO A 145 -16.25 11.90 9.84
C PRO A 145 -16.91 12.13 8.48
N LYS A 146 -16.32 13.01 7.68
CA LYS A 146 -16.77 13.36 6.33
C LYS A 146 -15.76 12.96 5.25
N ALA A 147 -14.78 12.11 5.58
CA ALA A 147 -13.82 11.63 4.60
C ALA A 147 -14.58 10.97 3.44
N LYS A 148 -14.28 11.42 2.22
CA LYS A 148 -14.76 10.83 0.97
C LYS A 148 -13.55 10.60 0.09
N VAL A 149 -13.51 9.45 -0.58
CA VAL A 149 -12.42 9.14 -1.51
C VAL A 149 -12.98 8.51 -2.78
N ASN A 150 -12.25 8.60 -3.89
CA ASN A 150 -12.66 7.95 -5.13
C ASN A 150 -12.20 6.48 -5.17
N VAL A 151 -10.97 6.23 -4.73
CA VAL A 151 -10.32 4.92 -4.79
C VAL A 151 -9.85 4.48 -3.42
N LEU A 152 -10.16 3.25 -3.04
CA LEU A 152 -9.66 2.59 -1.84
C LEU A 152 -8.71 1.46 -2.23
N LYS A 153 -7.46 1.47 -1.73
CA LYS A 153 -6.68 0.24 -1.59
C LYS A 153 -7.21 -0.50 -0.37
N VAL A 154 -7.94 -1.59 -0.61
CA VAL A 154 -8.65 -2.35 0.42
C VAL A 154 -7.66 -2.85 1.46
N GLY A 155 -8.03 -2.69 2.74
CA GLY A 155 -7.15 -3.00 3.85
C GLY A 155 -6.82 -4.48 3.97
N HIS A 156 -5.60 -4.78 4.40
CA HIS A 156 -5.20 -6.13 4.83
C HIS A 156 -5.52 -7.21 3.80
N HIS A 157 -5.21 -6.93 2.53
CA HIS A 157 -5.40 -7.85 1.41
C HIS A 157 -6.86 -8.30 1.19
N GLY A 158 -7.83 -7.61 1.80
CA GLY A 158 -9.23 -8.03 1.82
C GLY A 158 -9.57 -9.01 2.95
N SER A 159 -8.84 -8.98 4.06
CA SER A 159 -9.21 -9.66 5.31
C SER A 159 -10.57 -9.19 5.83
N SER A 160 -11.25 -10.05 6.60
CA SER A 160 -12.55 -9.73 7.22
C SER A 160 -12.44 -8.77 8.42
N THR A 161 -11.22 -8.58 8.95
CA THR A 161 -10.90 -7.69 10.08
C THR A 161 -10.80 -6.22 9.70
N SER A 162 -10.72 -5.94 8.40
CA SER A 162 -10.62 -4.59 7.83
C SER A 162 -11.79 -4.36 6.88
N SER A 163 -11.89 -3.13 6.37
CA SER A 163 -12.94 -2.66 5.48
C SER A 163 -14.34 -2.94 6.06
N SER A 164 -14.56 -2.42 7.27
CA SER A 164 -15.85 -2.52 7.95
C SER A 164 -16.96 -1.81 7.17
N SER A 165 -18.21 -2.26 7.29
CA SER A 165 -19.33 -1.66 6.55
C SER A 165 -19.53 -0.17 6.88
N ILE A 166 -19.29 0.23 8.14
CA ILE A 166 -19.36 1.64 8.56
C ILE A 166 -18.25 2.49 7.91
N PHE A 167 -17.03 1.94 7.82
CA PHE A 167 -15.92 2.57 7.12
C PHE A 167 -16.23 2.77 5.63
N LEU A 168 -16.58 1.68 4.93
CA LEU A 168 -16.86 1.71 3.50
C LEU A 168 -18.02 2.65 3.14
N LYS A 169 -19.11 2.64 3.94
CA LYS A 169 -20.25 3.55 3.75
C LYS A 169 -19.87 5.01 3.95
N THR A 170 -18.99 5.30 4.91
CA THR A 170 -18.59 6.67 5.22
C THR A 170 -17.70 7.23 4.10
N ILE A 171 -16.68 6.48 3.68
CA ILE A 171 -15.75 6.93 2.63
C ILE A 171 -16.39 6.95 1.23
N ASP A 172 -17.42 6.12 0.99
CA ASP A 172 -18.19 6.05 -0.27
C ASP A 172 -17.30 6.01 -1.53
N ALA A 173 -16.25 5.18 -1.46
CA ALA A 173 -15.36 4.94 -2.58
C ALA A 173 -16.08 4.25 -3.74
N LYS A 174 -15.70 4.57 -4.98
CA LYS A 174 -16.27 3.94 -6.18
C LYS A 174 -15.43 2.77 -6.68
N VAL A 175 -14.13 2.78 -6.37
CA VAL A 175 -13.19 1.72 -6.77
C VAL A 175 -12.52 1.12 -5.55
N GLY A 176 -12.46 -0.21 -5.49
CA GLY A 176 -11.73 -0.98 -4.48
C GLY A 176 -10.64 -1.83 -5.13
N LEU A 177 -9.39 -1.63 -4.71
CA LEU A 177 -8.23 -2.39 -5.16
C LEU A 177 -7.78 -3.37 -4.08
N ILE A 178 -7.85 -4.66 -4.38
CA ILE A 178 -7.42 -5.73 -3.49
C ILE A 178 -6.08 -6.28 -3.98
N SER A 179 -5.04 -6.11 -3.18
CA SER A 179 -3.76 -6.78 -3.41
C SER A 179 -3.76 -8.13 -2.69
N ALA A 180 -3.90 -9.22 -3.44
CA ALA A 180 -3.86 -10.59 -2.94
C ALA A 180 -3.10 -11.49 -3.93
N GLY A 181 -2.51 -12.58 -3.43
CA GLY A 181 -1.89 -13.60 -4.26
C GLY A 181 -2.89 -14.69 -4.66
N LEU A 182 -2.75 -15.26 -5.86
CA LEU A 182 -3.47 -16.47 -6.24
C LEU A 182 -3.15 -17.60 -5.24
N ASP A 183 -4.18 -18.30 -4.77
CA ASP A 183 -4.08 -19.41 -3.82
C ASP A 183 -3.24 -19.11 -2.57
N ASN A 184 -3.29 -17.86 -2.08
CA ASN A 184 -2.57 -17.48 -0.87
C ASN A 184 -3.10 -18.25 0.35
N GLN A 185 -2.20 -18.59 1.27
CA GLN A 185 -2.48 -19.42 2.45
C GLN A 185 -3.48 -18.77 3.42
N PHE A 186 -3.60 -17.44 3.40
CA PHE A 186 -4.52 -16.67 4.23
C PHE A 186 -5.96 -16.69 3.71
N GLN A 187 -6.18 -17.21 2.48
CA GLN A 187 -7.47 -17.24 1.80
C GLN A 187 -8.08 -15.84 1.70
N HIS A 188 -7.24 -14.86 1.38
CA HIS A 188 -7.64 -13.49 1.09
C HIS A 188 -7.87 -13.28 -0.42
N PRO A 189 -8.77 -12.39 -0.84
CA PRO A 189 -9.76 -11.70 -0.01
C PRO A 189 -10.83 -12.65 0.55
N ARG A 190 -11.33 -12.34 1.75
CA ARG A 190 -12.42 -13.09 2.39
C ARG A 190 -13.76 -12.82 1.68
N PRO A 191 -14.65 -13.83 1.54
CA PRO A 191 -15.96 -13.64 0.92
C PRO A 191 -16.78 -12.52 1.55
N GLU A 192 -16.73 -12.37 2.88
CA GLU A 192 -17.45 -11.33 3.61
C GLU A 192 -17.00 -9.94 3.20
N THR A 193 -15.69 -9.73 3.02
CA THR A 193 -15.15 -8.44 2.56
C THR A 193 -15.60 -8.14 1.14
N ILE A 194 -15.59 -9.13 0.25
CA ILE A 194 -16.13 -8.99 -1.11
C ILE A 194 -17.61 -8.59 -1.08
N SER A 195 -18.42 -9.22 -0.23
CA SER A 195 -19.84 -8.88 -0.09
C SER A 195 -20.03 -7.43 0.36
N ARG A 196 -19.31 -6.96 1.38
CA ARG A 196 -19.39 -5.56 1.84
C ARG A 196 -19.02 -4.56 0.74
N LEU A 197 -17.99 -4.84 -0.05
CA LEU A 197 -17.58 -3.97 -1.17
C LEU A 197 -18.66 -3.93 -2.27
N LYS A 198 -19.30 -5.08 -2.57
CA LYS A 198 -20.42 -5.16 -3.53
C LYS A 198 -21.66 -4.42 -3.02
N GLU A 199 -21.97 -4.49 -1.73
CA GLU A 199 -23.08 -3.74 -1.11
C GLU A 199 -22.90 -2.22 -1.23
N GLN A 200 -21.66 -1.74 -1.34
CA GLN A 200 -21.35 -0.33 -1.63
C GLN A 200 -21.30 0.00 -3.13
N ASN A 201 -21.68 -0.94 -4.00
CA ASN A 201 -21.63 -0.80 -5.46
C ASN A 201 -20.24 -0.43 -6.00
N MET A 202 -19.18 -0.93 -5.36
CA MET A 202 -17.81 -0.65 -5.78
C MET A 202 -17.42 -1.48 -7.00
N ILE A 203 -16.65 -0.87 -7.90
CA ILE A 203 -15.88 -1.61 -8.91
C ILE A 203 -14.68 -2.23 -8.19
N ILE A 204 -14.58 -3.56 -8.21
CA ILE A 204 -13.55 -4.31 -7.50
C ILE A 204 -12.52 -4.80 -8.51
N PHE A 205 -11.25 -4.44 -8.28
CA PHE A 205 -10.09 -5.05 -8.95
C PHE A 205 -9.30 -5.89 -7.96
N ARG A 206 -8.78 -7.03 -8.40
CA ARG A 206 -8.02 -7.95 -7.54
C ARG A 206 -6.78 -8.46 -8.24
N THR A 207 -5.62 -8.34 -7.62
CA THR A 207 -4.36 -8.77 -8.26
C THR A 207 -4.25 -10.28 -8.44
N ASP A 208 -4.99 -11.08 -7.68
CA ASP A 208 -5.04 -12.53 -7.83
C ASP A 208 -5.84 -13.00 -9.05
N LEU A 209 -6.72 -12.14 -9.60
CA LEU A 209 -7.52 -12.43 -10.80
C LEU A 209 -7.11 -11.57 -12.00
N ASP A 210 -6.78 -10.31 -11.78
CA ASP A 210 -6.54 -9.30 -12.81
C ASP A 210 -5.04 -9.07 -13.09
N GLY A 211 -4.15 -9.70 -12.32
CA GLY A 211 -2.71 -9.46 -12.38
C GLY A 211 -2.33 -8.06 -11.91
N ALA A 212 -1.36 -7.44 -12.57
CA ALA A 212 -0.96 -6.08 -12.25
C ALA A 212 -2.03 -5.08 -12.72
N ILE A 213 -2.43 -4.17 -11.82
CA ILE A 213 -3.42 -3.14 -12.09
C ILE A 213 -2.71 -1.80 -12.21
N TYR A 214 -2.87 -1.15 -13.36
CA TYR A 214 -2.28 0.13 -13.68
C TYR A 214 -3.35 1.20 -13.66
N TYR A 215 -3.06 2.32 -13.01
CA TYR A 215 -3.82 3.54 -13.14
C TYR A 215 -2.98 4.57 -13.88
N THR A 216 -3.57 5.24 -14.85
CA THR A 216 -2.91 6.33 -15.59
C THR A 216 -3.79 7.56 -15.54
N GLU A 217 -3.27 8.65 -14.97
CA GLU A 217 -3.86 9.99 -15.04
C GLU A 217 -3.15 10.75 -16.17
N PRO A 218 -3.79 10.95 -17.33
CA PRO A 218 -3.18 11.75 -18.40
C PRO A 218 -3.24 13.24 -18.05
N LEU A 219 -2.32 14.03 -18.61
CA LEU A 219 -2.36 15.51 -18.48
C LEU A 219 -3.65 16.13 -19.04
N THR A 220 -4.30 15.41 -19.97
CA THR A 220 -5.58 15.78 -20.56
C THR A 220 -6.44 14.54 -20.72
N GLY A 221 -7.70 14.58 -20.28
CA GLY A 221 -8.61 13.44 -20.31
C GLY A 221 -8.99 12.95 -18.92
N GLN A 222 -9.65 11.79 -18.85
CA GLN A 222 -10.00 11.13 -17.60
C GLN A 222 -9.01 10.00 -17.31
N GLY A 223 -8.61 9.85 -16.05
CA GLY A 223 -7.79 8.72 -15.64
C GLY A 223 -8.48 7.37 -15.88
N SER A 224 -7.68 6.33 -16.11
CA SER A 224 -8.20 5.01 -16.45
C SER A 224 -7.42 3.87 -15.79
N PHE A 225 -8.11 2.76 -15.57
CA PHE A 225 -7.53 1.52 -15.06
C PHE A 225 -7.28 0.52 -16.21
N LYS A 226 -6.09 -0.09 -16.22
CA LYS A 226 -5.71 -1.18 -17.12
C LYS A 226 -5.25 -2.39 -16.31
N ARG A 227 -5.50 -3.59 -16.85
CA ARG A 227 -5.06 -4.87 -16.29
C ARG A 227 -3.93 -5.43 -17.15
N ILE A 228 -2.91 -5.98 -16.51
CA ILE A 228 -1.86 -6.75 -17.17
C ILE A 228 -1.84 -8.12 -16.50
N MET A 229 -2.37 -9.13 -17.20
CA MET A 229 -2.22 -10.52 -16.78
C MET A 229 -0.81 -10.98 -17.15
N GLU A 230 -0.05 -11.44 -16.16
CA GLU A 230 1.17 -12.22 -16.42
C GLU A 230 0.74 -13.48 -17.20
N LYS A 231 1.28 -13.66 -18.42
CA LYS A 231 1.12 -14.88 -19.20
C LYS A 231 2.10 -15.94 -18.74
#